data_AF-A0A960HGP7-F1
#
_entry.id   AF-A0A960HGP7-F1
#
_cell.length_a   1.000
_cell.length_b   1.000
_cell.length_c   1.000
_cell.angle_alpha   90.00
_cell.angle_beta   90.00
_cell.angle_gamma   90.00
#
_symmetry.space_group_name_H-M   'P 1'
#
loop_
_entity.id
_entity.type
_entity.pdbx_description
1 polymer ?
#
loop_
_entity_poly.entity_id
_entity_poly.type
_entity_poly.pdbx_seq_one_letter_code
_entity_poly.pdbx_strand_id
1 'polypeptide(L)'
;MPATLSGPFDTAQLPRIAPQPVTVTISRAIRPGLEAQYLVWAEDAVATVRTFHGCLGAGILQPGPDDGGHQIVFRFVDGVHLRR
;
A
#
# COMPACT_ATOMS: atom_id res chain seq x y z
N MET A 1 2.03 -12.75 20.58
CA MET A 1 1.05 -11.65 20.60
C MET A 1 1.02 -11.05 19.21
N PRO A 2 -0.10 -11.09 18.47
CA PRO A 2 -0.16 -10.44 17.16
C PRO A 2 -0.04 -8.93 17.37
N ALA A 3 0.95 -8.31 16.74
CA ALA A 3 1.10 -6.87 16.78
C ALA A 3 -0.12 -6.25 16.10
N THR A 4 -0.79 -5.31 16.77
CA THR A 4 -1.86 -4.51 16.16
C THR A 4 -1.22 -3.65 15.07
N LEU A 5 -1.51 -3.97 13.80
CA LEU A 5 -0.92 -3.32 12.62
C LEU A 5 -1.71 -2.08 12.14
N SER A 6 -2.66 -1.59 12.94
CA SER A 6 -3.47 -0.41 12.62
C SER A 6 -3.11 0.79 13.49
N GLY A 7 -2.94 1.96 12.87
CA GLY A 7 -2.59 3.22 13.53
C GLY A 7 -1.23 3.81 13.12
N PRO A 8 -0.82 4.96 13.68
CA PRO A 8 0.53 5.48 13.49
C PRO A 8 1.52 4.52 14.12
N PHE A 9 2.19 3.73 13.28
CA PHE A 9 3.23 2.80 13.69
C PHE A 9 4.53 3.15 12.99
N ASP A 10 5.63 3.11 13.75
CA ASP A 10 6.95 3.21 13.15
C ASP A 10 7.23 1.91 12.40
N THR A 11 7.25 1.97 11.07
CA THR A 11 7.58 0.83 10.22
C THR A 11 8.96 0.28 10.55
N ALA A 12 9.86 1.11 11.11
CA ALA A 12 11.17 0.69 11.55
C ALA A 12 11.14 -0.28 12.76
N GLN A 13 10.05 -0.25 13.54
CA GLN A 13 9.84 -1.03 14.77
C GLN A 13 8.99 -2.29 14.54
N LEU A 14 8.53 -2.55 13.31
CA LEU A 14 8.01 -3.87 12.95
C LEU A 14 9.05 -4.91 13.40
N PRO A 15 8.70 -5.95 14.20
CA PRO A 15 9.52 -7.15 14.34
C PRO A 15 10.01 -7.65 12.96
N ARG A 16 10.77 -8.75 12.87
CA ARG A 16 10.83 -9.49 11.59
C ARG A 16 9.42 -10.04 11.30
N ILE A 17 8.47 -9.17 10.98
CA ILE A 17 7.06 -9.45 10.85
C ILE A 17 6.91 -10.01 9.47
N ALA A 18 6.39 -11.23 9.44
CA ALA A 18 6.07 -11.94 8.23
C ALA A 18 7.31 -12.27 7.38
N PRO A 19 8.00 -13.40 7.68
CA PRO A 19 8.80 -14.11 6.67
C PRO A 19 7.93 -14.66 5.52
N GLN A 20 6.62 -14.45 5.60
CA GLN A 20 5.62 -14.80 4.60
C GLN A 20 5.25 -13.55 3.81
N PRO A 21 4.71 -13.70 2.59
CA PRO A 21 4.29 -12.56 1.79
C PRO A 21 3.34 -11.62 2.54
N VAL A 22 3.63 -10.32 2.49
CA VAL A 22 2.83 -9.27 3.11
C VAL A 22 2.05 -8.54 2.02
N THR A 23 0.74 -8.35 2.24
CA THR A 23 -0.10 -7.48 1.43
C THR A 23 -0.49 -6.26 2.24
N VAL A 24 -0.31 -5.08 1.66
CA VAL A 24 -0.72 -3.79 2.26
C VAL A 24 -1.73 -3.14 1.36
N THR A 25 -2.80 -2.62 1.97
CA THR A 25 -3.81 -1.80 1.29
C THR A 25 -3.83 -0.44 1.95
N ILE A 26 -3.73 0.62 1.14
CA ILE A 26 -3.85 2.01 1.59
C ILE A 26 -5.13 2.58 1.01
N SER A 27 -6.11 2.86 1.87
CA SER A 27 -7.32 3.59 1.51
C SER A 27 -7.13 5.09 1.75
N ARG A 28 -7.47 5.91 0.76
CA ARG A 28 -7.37 7.37 0.87
C ARG A 28 -8.66 8.04 0.40
N ALA A 29 -9.20 8.90 1.26
CA ALA A 29 -10.23 9.85 0.87
C ALA A 29 -9.60 10.97 0.03
N ILE A 30 -10.09 11.14 -1.20
CA ILE A 30 -9.59 12.16 -2.13
C ILE A 30 -10.49 13.39 -2.05
N ARG A 31 -9.89 14.57 -2.04
CA ARG A 31 -10.67 15.81 -2.10
C ARG A 31 -11.40 15.87 -3.44
N PRO A 32 -12.70 16.24 -3.46
CA PRO A 32 -13.46 16.35 -4.71
C PRO A 32 -12.74 17.20 -5.75
N GLY A 33 -12.65 16.69 -6.98
CA GLY A 33 -12.00 17.36 -8.12
C GLY A 33 -10.49 17.09 -8.26
N LEU A 34 -9.88 16.31 -7.36
CA LEU A 34 -8.48 15.90 -7.43
C LEU A 34 -8.28 14.43 -7.82
N GLU A 35 -9.34 13.70 -8.17
CA GLU A 35 -9.32 12.27 -8.46
C GLU A 35 -8.38 11.95 -9.63
N ALA A 36 -8.45 12.73 -10.72
CA ALA A 36 -7.57 12.53 -11.87
C ALA A 36 -6.09 12.75 -11.52
N GLN A 37 -5.78 13.79 -10.75
CA GLN A 37 -4.40 14.06 -10.30
C GLN A 37 -3.91 12.96 -9.35
N TYR A 38 -4.78 12.48 -8.47
CA TYR A 38 -4.49 11.36 -7.60
C TYR A 38 -4.20 10.08 -8.40
N LEU A 39 -4.99 9.79 -9.43
CA LEU A 39 -4.79 8.60 -10.27
C LEU A 39 -3.42 8.63 -10.96
N VAL A 40 -3.04 9.76 -11.56
CA VAL A 40 -1.70 9.92 -12.16
C VAL A 40 -0.59 9.68 -11.12
N TRP A 41 -0.70 10.30 -9.95
CA TRP A 41 0.27 10.08 -8.87
C TRP A 41 0.29 8.62 -8.39
N ALA A 42 -0.87 7.98 -8.30
CA ALA A 42 -0.99 6.60 -7.87
C ALA A 42 -0.40 5.61 -8.89
N GLU A 43 -0.54 5.90 -10.18
CA GLU A 43 0.09 5.12 -11.25
C GLU A 43 1.61 5.22 -11.17
N ASP A 44 2.15 6.41 -10.98
CA ASP A 44 3.60 6.63 -10.77
C ASP A 44 4.10 5.90 -9.52
N ALA A 45 3.35 5.95 -8.43
CA ALA A 45 3.68 5.23 -7.19
C ALA A 45 3.68 3.72 -7.42
N VAL A 46 2.68 3.17 -8.10
CA VAL A 46 2.60 1.74 -8.44
C VAL A 46 3.76 1.33 -9.35
N ALA A 47 4.07 2.12 -10.37
CA ALA A 47 5.19 1.87 -11.26
C ALA A 47 6.51 1.84 -10.50
N THR A 48 6.72 2.80 -9.59
CA THR A 48 7.89 2.85 -8.71
C THR A 48 7.97 1.63 -7.80
N VAL A 49 6.88 1.26 -7.12
CA VAL A 49 6.85 0.13 -6.19
C VAL A 49 7.18 -1.19 -6.89
N ARG A 50 6.75 -1.37 -8.14
CA ARG A 50 7.08 -2.55 -8.95
C ARG A 50 8.57 -2.71 -9.22
N THR A 51 9.37 -1.65 -9.08
CA THR A 51 10.83 -1.72 -9.27
C THR A 51 11.58 -2.17 -8.01
N PHE A 52 10.95 -2.16 -6.83
CA PHE A 52 11.62 -2.57 -5.60
C PHE A 52 11.84 -4.08 -5.54
N HIS A 53 13.02 -4.46 -5.05
CA HIS A 53 13.35 -5.86 -4.82
C HIS A 53 12.36 -6.50 -3.84
N GLY A 54 11.87 -7.70 -4.17
CA GLY A 54 10.90 -8.42 -3.35
C GLY A 54 9.45 -7.98 -3.55
N CYS A 55 9.16 -7.02 -4.45
CA CYS A 55 7.81 -6.70 -4.85
C CYS A 55 7.21 -7.88 -5.66
N LEU A 56 6.04 -8.35 -5.21
CA LEU A 56 5.26 -9.41 -5.84
C LEU A 56 4.08 -8.87 -6.67
N GLY A 57 3.80 -7.58 -6.56
CA GLY A 57 2.76 -6.89 -7.31
C GLY A 57 2.31 -5.62 -6.64
N ALA A 58 1.86 -4.66 -7.45
CA ALA A 58 1.23 -3.42 -6.99
C ALA A 58 0.16 -2.97 -7.98
N GLY A 59 -0.90 -2.34 -7.48
CA GLY A 59 -2.02 -1.87 -8.28
C GLY A 59 -2.95 -0.91 -7.55
N ILE A 60 -3.82 -0.28 -8.32
CA ILE A 60 -4.87 0.62 -7.84
C ILE A 60 -6.18 -0.15 -7.88
N LEU A 61 -6.97 -0.08 -6.82
CA LEU A 61 -8.35 -0.53 -6.81
C LEU A 61 -9.25 0.67 -7.00
N GLN A 62 -10.15 0.55 -7.97
CA GLN A 62 -11.18 1.55 -8.21
C GLN A 62 -12.11 1.61 -6.99
N PRO A 63 -12.56 2.82 -6.59
CA PRO A 63 -13.54 2.97 -5.52
C PRO A 63 -14.81 2.16 -5.82
N GLY A 64 -15.39 1.58 -4.77
CA GLY A 64 -16.67 0.88 -4.87
C GLY A 64 -17.82 1.88 -5.03
N PRO A 65 -19.01 1.42 -5.46
CA PRO A 65 -20.18 2.30 -5.62
C PRO A 65 -20.60 3.01 -4.33
N ASP A 66 -20.27 2.45 -3.16
CA ASP A 66 -20.67 2.97 -1.83
C ASP A 66 -19.52 3.63 -1.04
N ASP A 67 -18.29 3.59 -1.55
CA ASP A 67 -17.10 4.19 -0.92
C ASP A 67 -16.20 4.82 -1.98
N GLY A 68 -16.14 6.15 -1.99
CA GLY A 68 -15.30 6.94 -2.89
C GLY A 68 -13.79 6.88 -2.59
N GLY A 69 -13.41 6.12 -1.56
CA GLY A 69 -12.02 5.90 -1.19
C GLY A 69 -11.25 5.17 -2.29
N HIS A 70 -10.25 5.83 -2.85
CA HIS A 70 -9.32 5.17 -3.75
C HIS A 70 -8.34 4.32 -2.93
N GLN A 71 -8.03 3.12 -3.42
CA GLN A 71 -7.12 2.22 -2.71
C GLN A 71 -5.93 1.86 -3.58
N ILE A 72 -4.76 1.76 -2.95
CA ILE A 72 -3.56 1.20 -3.56
C ILE A 72 -3.22 -0.07 -2.79
N VAL A 73 -2.96 -1.15 -3.51
CA VAL A 73 -2.51 -2.42 -2.95
C VAL A 73 -1.12 -2.74 -3.45
N PHE A 74 -0.27 -3.23 -2.55
CA PHE A 74 1.01 -3.81 -2.92
C PHE A 74 1.35 -5.02 -2.06
N ARG A 75 2.14 -5.92 -2.66
CA ARG A 75 2.52 -7.19 -2.05
C ARG A 75 4.03 -7.35 -2.12
N PHE A 76 4.63 -7.79 -1.03
CA PHE A 76 6.05 -8.09 -0.92
C PHE A 76 6.28 -9.50 -0.41
N VAL A 77 7.45 -10.06 -0.70
CA VAL A 77 7.87 -11.41 -0.24
C VAL A 77 7.92 -11.54 1.28
N ASP A 78 8.18 -10.44 1.99
CA ASP A 78 8.21 -10.35 3.45
C ASP A 78 8.11 -8.89 3.91
N GLY A 79 8.00 -8.67 5.22
CA GLY A 79 7.97 -7.33 5.80
C GLY A 79 9.31 -6.58 5.78
N VAL A 80 10.44 -7.24 5.51
CA VAL A 80 11.76 -6.59 5.42
C VAL A 80 11.91 -5.86 4.09
N HIS A 81 11.46 -6.47 3.00
CA HIS A 81 11.48 -5.87 1.67
C HIS A 81 10.50 -4.70 1.54
N LEU A 82 9.33 -4.80 2.20
CA LEU A 82 8.36 -3.71 2.28
C LEU A 82 8.93 -2.43 2.95
N ARG A 83 9.89 -2.57 3.87
CA ARG A 83 10.41 -1.46 4.69
C ARG A 83 11.53 -0.64 4.03
N ARG A 84 12.06 -1.09 2.89
CA ARG A 84 13.13 -0.41 2.17
C ARG A 84 12.58 0.62 1.20
#